data_AF-X1KFU2-F1
#
_entry.id   AF-X1KFU2-F1
#
_cell.length_a   1.000
_cell.length_b   1.000
_cell.length_c   1.000
_cell.angle_alpha   90.00
_cell.angle_beta   90.00
_cell.angle_gamma   90.00
#
_symmetry.space_group_name_H-M   'P 1'
#
loop_
_entity.id
_entity.type
_entity.pdbx_description
1 polymer ?
#
loop_
_entity_poly.entity_id
_entity_poly.type
_entity_poly.pdbx_seq_one_letter_code
_entity_poly.pdbx_strand_id
1 'polypeptide(L)'
;RTIRKLGEGGMGTVHLVADAAGRQYAMKTVRPEVGEDSAFAKRFVREMRIALLVKHEHVVRTYEVGVGPSGLPFILSEFCPGGGLDGVLAKDGPLAADRAVRWLAEAASGLDYIWRKHKIIHRDIKPENLLLGARGEVKLADLGLARRTVND
;
A
#
# COMPACT_ATOMS: atom_id res chain seq x y z
N ARG A 1 12.96 5.39 12.38
CA ARG A 1 13.26 4.19 13.21
C ARG A 1 12.26 3.09 12.90
N THR A 2 12.68 1.83 12.80
CA THR A 2 11.77 0.68 12.67
C THR A 2 11.18 0.32 14.03
N ILE A 3 9.87 0.04 14.08
CA ILE A 3 9.14 -0.33 15.31
C ILE A 3 8.88 -1.84 15.32
N ARG A 4 8.16 -2.35 14.32
CA ARG A 4 7.82 -3.78 14.21
C ARG A 4 7.49 -4.16 12.77
N LYS A 5 7.52 -5.45 12.45
CA LYS A 5 7.01 -5.99 11.18
C LYS A 5 5.48 -5.94 11.15
N LEU A 6 4.92 -5.53 10.02
CA LEU A 6 3.48 -5.52 9.74
C LEU A 6 3.07 -6.72 8.91
N GLY A 7 3.91 -7.12 7.95
CA GLY A 7 3.62 -8.25 7.07
C GLY A 7 4.76 -8.53 6.11
N GLU A 8 4.65 -9.64 5.40
CA GLU A 8 5.57 -10.06 4.35
C GLU A 8 4.77 -10.71 3.23
N GLY A 9 5.06 -10.33 1.98
CA GLY A 9 4.43 -10.88 0.79
C GLY A 9 5.43 -11.04 -0.33
N GLY A 10 5.02 -11.60 -1.48
CA GLY A 10 5.95 -11.94 -2.57
C GLY A 10 6.90 -10.81 -2.97
N MET A 11 6.44 -9.55 -2.92
CA MET A 11 7.23 -8.39 -3.35
C MET A 11 8.12 -7.76 -2.28
N GLY A 12 8.05 -8.20 -1.01
CA GLY A 12 8.81 -7.54 0.04
C GLY A 12 8.24 -7.67 1.45
N THR A 13 8.88 -6.95 2.36
CA THR A 13 8.48 -6.87 3.77
C THR A 13 7.96 -5.47 4.09
N VAL A 14 6.89 -5.40 4.87
CA VAL A 14 6.32 -4.14 5.35
C VAL A 14 6.59 -3.99 6.84
N HIS A 15 7.15 -2.84 7.23
CA HIS A 15 7.43 -2.49 8.61
C HIS A 15 6.66 -1.24 9.03
N LEU A 16 6.23 -1.23 10.28
CA LEU A 16 5.83 -0.01 10.96
C LEU A 16 7.10 0.75 11.34
N VAL A 17 7.21 1.98 10.87
CA VAL A 17 8.33 2.87 11.19
C VAL A 17 7.80 4.16 11.80
N ALA A 18 8.65 4.88 12.51
CA ALA A 18 8.35 6.22 12.98
C ALA A 18 9.48 7.22 12.68
N ASP A 19 9.10 8.47 12.45
CA ASP A 19 10.04 9.58 12.36
C ASP A 19 10.48 10.09 13.74
N ALA A 20 11.31 11.15 13.76
CA ALA A 20 11.80 11.76 14.99
C ALA A 20 10.68 12.40 15.85
N ALA A 21 9.58 12.80 15.22
CA ALA A 21 8.41 13.35 15.91
C ALA A 21 7.45 12.27 16.42
N GLY A 22 7.75 10.99 16.19
CA GLY A 22 6.91 9.86 16.59
C GLY A 22 5.74 9.58 15.64
N ARG A 23 5.66 10.26 14.49
CA ARG A 23 4.63 9.97 13.48
C ARG A 23 4.91 8.62 12.85
N GLN A 24 3.87 7.81 12.69
CA GLN A 24 3.96 6.43 12.23
C GLN A 24 3.67 6.29 10.73
N TYR A 25 4.40 5.39 10.08
CA TYR A 25 4.31 5.11 8.65
C TYR A 25 4.45 3.61 8.38
N ALA A 26 3.90 3.15 7.26
CA ALA A 26 4.21 1.85 6.72
C ALA A 26 5.35 1.97 5.71
N MET A 27 6.42 1.20 5.88
CA MET A 27 7.55 1.16 4.95
C MET A 27 7.66 -0.23 4.34
N LYS A 28 7.42 -0.33 3.03
CA LYS A 28 7.58 -1.55 2.25
C LYS A 28 8.96 -1.53 1.60
N THR A 29 9.76 -2.57 1.84
CA THR A 29 11.08 -2.76 1.23
C THR A 29 11.04 -3.99 0.32
N VAL A 30 11.52 -3.85 -0.91
CA VAL A 30 11.54 -4.94 -1.90
C VAL A 30 12.64 -5.96 -1.56
N ARG A 31 12.39 -7.26 -1.79
CA ARG A 31 13.36 -8.33 -1.47
C ARG A 31 14.66 -8.18 -2.29
N PRO A 32 15.83 -8.56 -1.74
CA PRO A 32 17.12 -8.52 -2.44
C PRO A 32 17.14 -9.35 -3.73
N GLU A 33 16.49 -10.52 -3.73
CA GLU A 33 16.38 -11.45 -4.86
C GLU A 33 15.76 -10.82 -6.12
N VAL A 34 15.03 -9.71 -5.96
CA VAL A 34 14.42 -8.92 -7.04
C VAL A 34 15.21 -7.61 -7.29
N GLY A 35 16.06 -7.18 -6.34
CA GLY A 35 16.63 -5.84 -6.25
C GLY A 35 18.14 -5.71 -6.46
N GLU A 36 18.91 -6.79 -6.63
CA GLU A 36 20.35 -6.71 -6.91
C GLU A 36 20.68 -6.15 -8.30
N ASP A 37 19.71 -6.16 -9.23
CA ASP A 37 19.84 -5.43 -10.47
C ASP A 37 19.54 -3.93 -10.25
N SER A 38 20.60 -3.11 -10.31
CA SER A 38 20.48 -1.65 -10.20
C SER A 38 19.53 -1.04 -11.25
N ALA A 39 19.32 -1.71 -12.40
CA ALA A 39 18.35 -1.30 -13.42
C ALA A 39 16.92 -1.53 -12.93
N PHE A 40 16.64 -2.67 -12.28
CA PHE A 40 15.35 -2.94 -11.64
C PHE A 40 15.03 -1.87 -10.59
N ALA A 41 15.97 -1.57 -9.69
CA ALA A 41 15.73 -0.60 -8.61
C ALA A 41 15.35 0.80 -9.15
N LYS A 42 16.07 1.28 -10.18
CA LYS A 42 15.78 2.55 -10.84
C LYS A 42 14.42 2.54 -11.55
N ARG A 43 14.11 1.44 -12.25
CA ARG A 43 12.82 1.27 -12.95
C ARG A 43 11.66 1.22 -11.96
N PHE A 44 11.80 0.47 -10.87
CA PHE A 44 10.81 0.40 -9.80
C PHE A 44 10.50 1.78 -9.25
N VAL A 45 11.52 2.55 -8.85
CA VAL A 45 11.31 3.91 -8.34
C VAL A 45 10.63 4.79 -9.39
N ARG A 46 11.06 4.72 -10.66
CA ARG A 46 10.44 5.48 -11.77
C ARG A 46 8.97 5.15 -11.95
N GLU A 47 8.62 3.87 -11.99
CA GLU A 47 7.23 3.42 -12.15
C GLU A 47 6.38 3.78 -10.94
N MET A 48 6.99 3.79 -9.75
CA MET A 48 6.29 4.03 -8.50
C MET A 48 6.08 5.51 -8.15
N ARG A 49 6.77 6.44 -8.83
CA ARG A 49 6.60 7.89 -8.63
C ARG A 49 5.17 8.38 -8.84
N ILE A 50 4.37 7.74 -9.69
CA ILE A 50 2.97 8.15 -9.91
C ILE A 50 2.14 8.04 -8.62
N ALA A 51 2.49 7.12 -7.71
CA ALA A 51 1.80 6.94 -6.43
C ALA A 51 1.92 8.17 -5.52
N LEU A 52 2.98 8.99 -5.67
CA LEU A 52 3.16 10.25 -4.92
C LEU A 52 2.11 11.32 -5.31
N LEU A 53 1.54 11.22 -6.50
CA LEU A 53 0.55 12.17 -7.02
C LEU A 53 -0.87 11.82 -6.59
N VAL A 54 -1.11 10.59 -6.15
CA VAL A 54 -2.43 10.08 -5.76
C VAL A 54 -2.81 10.62 -4.39
N LYS A 55 -3.86 11.45 -4.34
CA LYS A 55 -4.36 12.07 -3.10
C LYS A 55 -5.87 11.91 -3.02
N HIS A 56 -6.30 10.91 -2.27
CA HIS A 56 -7.71 10.59 -2.06
C HIS A 56 -7.91 9.99 -0.67
N GLU A 57 -9.07 10.21 -0.05
CA GLU A 57 -9.32 9.74 1.32
C GLU A 57 -9.35 8.21 1.43
N HIS A 58 -9.84 7.53 0.40
CA HIS A 58 -9.93 6.06 0.28
C HIS A 58 -8.77 5.42 -0.49
N VAL A 59 -7.63 6.11 -0.58
CA VAL A 59 -6.38 5.52 -1.11
C VAL A 59 -5.27 5.79 -0.12
N VAL A 60 -4.50 4.76 0.23
CA VAL A 60 -3.35 4.89 1.12
C VAL A 60 -2.38 5.90 0.52
N ARG A 61 -2.09 6.96 1.28
CA ARG A 61 -1.20 8.01 0.80
C ARG A 61 0.24 7.50 0.73
N THR A 62 0.88 7.67 -0.41
CA THR A 62 2.32 7.48 -0.54
C THR A 62 3.03 8.80 -0.22
N TYR A 63 4.00 8.74 0.69
CA TYR A 63 4.81 9.90 1.08
C TYR A 63 6.15 9.92 0.34
N GLU A 64 6.77 8.77 0.18
CA GLU A 64 8.10 8.67 -0.41
C GLU A 64 8.26 7.35 -1.18
N VAL A 65 9.06 7.41 -2.25
CA VAL A 65 9.53 6.26 -3.01
C VAL A 65 11.01 6.49 -3.29
N GLY A 66 11.86 5.54 -2.94
CA GLY A 66 13.30 5.74 -3.06
C GLY A 66 14.08 4.44 -3.01
N VAL A 67 15.40 4.58 -2.87
CA VAL A 67 16.34 3.49 -2.66
C VAL A 67 17.01 3.71 -1.31
N GLY A 68 16.95 2.70 -0.45
CA GLY A 68 17.53 2.76 0.89
C GLY A 68 19.05 2.61 0.87
N PRO A 69 19.72 2.80 2.02
CA PRO A 69 21.17 2.65 2.14
C PRO A 69 21.71 1.28 1.73
N SER A 70 20.87 0.24 1.85
CA SER A 70 21.20 -1.13 1.42
C SER A 70 21.04 -1.37 -0.09
N GLY A 71 20.72 -0.34 -0.88
CA GLY A 71 20.46 -0.44 -2.32
C GLY A 71 19.06 -0.96 -2.67
N LEU A 72 18.22 -1.27 -1.68
CA LEU A 72 16.88 -1.82 -1.92
C LEU A 72 15.84 -0.71 -2.13
N PRO A 73 14.94 -0.85 -3.11
CA PRO A 73 13.81 0.06 -3.26
C PRO A 73 12.87 0.01 -2.05
N PHE A 74 12.33 1.17 -1.70
CA PHE A 74 11.30 1.28 -0.67
C PHE A 74 10.16 2.21 -1.08
N ILE A 75 9.01 1.99 -0.43
CA ILE A 75 7.85 2.86 -0.45
C ILE A 75 7.48 3.18 0.99
N LEU A 76 7.38 4.48 1.31
CA LEU A 76 6.89 4.98 2.58
C LEU A 76 5.46 5.51 2.42
N SER A 77 4.52 4.98 3.19
CA SER A 77 3.11 5.29 3.07
C SER A 77 2.41 5.51 4.42
N GLU A 78 1.18 6.00 4.34
CA GLU A 78 0.25 6.11 5.46
C GLU A 78 0.11 4.77 6.19
N PHE A 79 0.29 4.81 7.51
CA PHE A 79 0.00 3.67 8.35
C PHE A 79 -1.49 3.61 8.67
N CYS A 80 -2.12 2.48 8.31
CA CYS A 80 -3.52 2.19 8.61
C CYS A 80 -3.59 1.25 9.82
N PRO A 81 -3.97 1.74 11.02
CA PRO A 81 -3.83 0.97 12.26
C PRO A 81 -4.80 -0.21 12.37
N GLY A 82 -5.91 -0.19 11.63
CA GLY A 82 -6.89 -1.27 11.63
C GLY A 82 -6.47 -2.50 10.82
N GLY A 83 -5.34 -2.45 10.12
CA GLY A 83 -4.86 -3.55 9.28
C GLY A 83 -5.74 -3.80 8.06
N GLY A 84 -5.56 -4.94 7.41
CA GLY A 84 -6.39 -5.36 6.27
C GLY A 84 -7.74 -5.93 6.71
N LEU A 85 -8.72 -5.87 5.80
CA LEU A 85 -10.05 -6.45 6.05
C LEU A 85 -10.03 -7.97 6.17
N ASP A 86 -8.99 -8.64 5.66
CA ASP A 86 -8.75 -10.07 5.88
C ASP A 86 -8.66 -10.40 7.37
N GLY A 87 -7.92 -9.59 8.14
CA GLY A 87 -7.81 -9.75 9.59
C GLY A 87 -9.14 -9.52 10.31
N VAL A 88 -9.95 -8.58 9.83
CA VAL A 88 -11.30 -8.34 10.35
C VAL A 88 -12.20 -9.53 10.09
N LEU A 89 -12.23 -10.03 8.86
CA LEU A 89 -13.06 -11.18 8.47
C LEU A 89 -12.64 -12.45 9.21
N ALA A 90 -11.34 -12.65 9.41
CA ALA A 90 -10.82 -13.80 10.17
C ALA A 90 -11.23 -13.75 11.65
N LYS A 91 -11.30 -12.54 12.24
CA LYS A 91 -11.62 -12.34 13.66
C LYS A 91 -13.12 -12.32 13.93
N ASP A 92 -13.86 -11.56 13.14
CA ASP A 92 -15.27 -11.22 13.40
C ASP A 92 -16.23 -12.06 12.56
N GLY A 93 -15.73 -12.81 11.56
CA GLY A 93 -16.54 -13.56 10.62
C GLY A 93 -17.20 -12.66 9.55
N PRO A 94 -18.33 -13.10 8.96
CA PRO A 94 -19.04 -12.34 7.94
C PRO A 94 -19.49 -10.95 8.45
N LEU A 95 -19.35 -9.94 7.60
CA LEU A 95 -19.76 -8.57 7.93
C LEU A 95 -21.28 -8.41 7.85
N ALA A 96 -21.82 -7.56 8.71
CA ALA A 96 -23.16 -7.02 8.53
C ALA A 96 -23.27 -6.27 7.19
N ALA A 97 -24.43 -6.40 6.52
CA ALA A 97 -24.60 -5.93 5.15
C ALA A 97 -24.39 -4.41 5.00
N ASP A 98 -24.85 -3.63 5.96
CA ASP A 98 -24.65 -2.18 6.03
C ASP A 98 -23.16 -1.78 6.05
N ARG A 99 -22.37 -2.49 6.87
CA ARG A 99 -20.92 -2.27 6.96
C ARG A 99 -20.21 -2.67 5.68
N ALA A 100 -20.58 -3.82 5.10
CA ALA A 100 -20.01 -4.28 3.84
C ALA A 100 -20.28 -3.29 2.70
N VAL A 101 -21.52 -2.81 2.57
CA VAL A 101 -21.91 -1.81 1.56
C VAL A 101 -21.13 -0.51 1.74
N ARG A 102 -21.00 -0.01 2.97
CA ARG A 102 -20.21 1.20 3.25
C ARG A 102 -18.76 1.05 2.77
N TRP A 103 -18.10 -0.02 3.20
CA TRP A 103 -16.69 -0.27 2.85
C TRP A 103 -16.46 -0.49 1.36
N LEU A 104 -17.39 -1.16 0.68
CA LEU A 104 -17.32 -1.31 -0.78
C LEU A 104 -17.52 0.01 -1.51
N ALA A 105 -18.42 0.88 -1.03
CA ALA A 105 -18.61 2.22 -1.59
C ALA A 105 -17.35 3.10 -1.42
N GLU A 106 -16.72 3.05 -0.25
CA GLU A 106 -15.45 3.74 0.04
C GLU A 106 -14.33 3.24 -0.90
N ALA A 107 -14.16 1.92 -1.04
CA ALA A 107 -13.20 1.33 -1.97
C ALA A 107 -13.49 1.69 -3.43
N ALA A 108 -14.76 1.69 -3.85
CA ALA A 108 -15.19 2.06 -5.20
C ALA A 108 -14.88 3.53 -5.50
N SER A 109 -15.07 4.43 -4.54
CA SER A 109 -14.70 5.84 -4.65
C SER A 109 -13.19 6.01 -4.91
N GLY A 110 -12.35 5.29 -4.16
CA GLY A 110 -10.90 5.25 -4.40
C GLY A 110 -10.54 4.71 -5.79
N LEU A 111 -11.21 3.65 -6.25
CA LEU A 111 -10.99 3.04 -7.56
C LEU A 111 -11.37 3.98 -8.71
N ASP A 112 -12.52 4.65 -8.63
CA ASP A 112 -12.96 5.63 -9.62
C ASP A 112 -11.97 6.80 -9.72
N TYR A 113 -11.51 7.31 -8.57
CA TYR A 113 -10.52 8.38 -8.52
C TYR A 113 -9.22 8.00 -9.24
N ILE A 114 -8.60 6.87 -8.90
CA ILE A 114 -7.29 6.49 -9.47
C ILE A 114 -7.39 6.22 -10.97
N TRP A 115 -8.52 5.69 -11.44
CA TRP A 115 -8.76 5.48 -12.85
C TRP A 115 -8.97 6.82 -13.58
N ARG A 116 -9.90 7.66 -13.11
CA ARG A 116 -10.24 8.90 -13.81
C ARG A 116 -9.06 9.86 -13.88
N LYS A 117 -8.36 10.05 -12.76
CA LYS A 117 -7.28 11.06 -12.61
C LYS A 117 -5.94 10.58 -13.12
N HIS A 118 -5.62 9.29 -12.96
CA HIS A 118 -4.27 8.80 -13.22
C HIS A 118 -4.21 7.62 -14.22
N LYS A 119 -5.36 7.11 -14.69
CA LYS A 119 -5.46 5.93 -15.56
C LYS A 119 -4.79 4.69 -14.95
N ILE A 120 -4.83 4.58 -13.63
CA ILE A 120 -4.29 3.44 -12.88
C ILE A 120 -5.40 2.40 -12.73
N ILE A 121 -5.07 1.15 -13.02
CA ILE A 121 -5.90 -0.02 -12.73
C ILE A 121 -5.25 -0.76 -11.56
N HIS A 122 -5.99 -1.02 -10.48
CA HIS A 122 -5.43 -1.62 -9.26
C HIS A 122 -4.99 -3.08 -9.44
N ARG A 123 -5.78 -3.91 -10.15
CA ARG A 123 -5.48 -5.31 -10.52
C ARG A 123 -5.30 -6.35 -9.39
N ASP A 124 -5.41 -5.96 -8.13
CA ASP A 124 -5.26 -6.88 -6.98
C ASP A 124 -6.20 -6.46 -5.84
N ILE A 125 -7.49 -6.33 -6.15
CA ILE A 125 -8.52 -5.99 -5.16
C ILE A 125 -8.90 -7.25 -4.40
N LYS A 126 -8.62 -7.24 -3.10
CA LYS A 126 -8.88 -8.32 -2.14
C LYS A 126 -8.82 -7.76 -0.71
N PRO A 127 -9.40 -8.43 0.30
CA PRO A 127 -9.47 -7.92 1.67
C PRO A 127 -8.13 -7.48 2.27
N GLU A 128 -7.03 -8.15 1.92
CA GLU A 128 -5.66 -7.84 2.38
C GLU A 128 -5.18 -6.46 1.93
N ASN A 129 -5.65 -5.98 0.78
CA ASN A 129 -5.28 -4.69 0.19
C ASN A 129 -6.32 -3.58 0.48
N LEU A 130 -7.37 -3.89 1.26
CA LEU A 130 -8.33 -2.93 1.77
C LEU A 130 -7.97 -2.67 3.23
N LEU A 131 -7.30 -1.57 3.52
CA LEU A 131 -6.83 -1.26 4.86
C LEU A 131 -7.81 -0.37 5.62
N LEU A 132 -7.94 -0.60 6.92
CA LEU A 132 -8.72 0.25 7.81
C LEU A 132 -7.88 1.37 8.42
N GLY A 133 -8.26 2.60 8.07
CA GLY A 133 -7.74 3.83 8.63
C GLY A 133 -8.14 4.03 10.09
N ALA A 134 -7.57 5.07 10.71
CA ALA A 134 -7.80 5.37 12.12
C ALA A 134 -9.24 5.81 12.43
N ARG A 135 -10.03 6.24 11.43
CA ARG A 135 -11.43 6.64 11.59
C ARG A 135 -12.39 5.53 11.16
N GLY A 136 -11.88 4.33 10.89
CA GLY A 136 -12.65 3.19 10.42
C GLY A 136 -13.09 3.30 8.96
N GLU A 137 -12.42 4.16 8.17
CA GLU A 137 -12.56 4.24 6.72
C GLU A 137 -11.69 3.18 6.03
N VAL A 138 -12.16 2.66 4.89
CA VAL A 138 -11.37 1.78 4.03
C VAL A 138 -10.51 2.59 3.07
N LYS A 139 -9.27 2.14 2.90
CA LYS A 139 -8.26 2.71 2.01
C LYS A 139 -7.66 1.62 1.13
N LEU A 140 -7.57 1.90 -0.17
CA LEU A 140 -6.87 1.05 -1.13
C LEU A 140 -5.37 1.12 -0.90
N ALA A 141 -4.73 -0.02 -0.63
CA ALA A 141 -3.29 -0.19 -0.53
C ALA A 141 -2.73 -0.95 -1.75
N ASP A 142 -1.41 -0.95 -1.91
CA ASP A 142 -0.74 -1.72 -2.97
C ASP A 142 -1.35 -1.49 -4.36
N LEU A 143 -1.53 -0.21 -4.73
CA LEU A 143 -1.84 0.20 -6.11
C LEU A 143 -0.89 -0.58 -7.03
N GLY A 144 -1.43 -1.51 -7.84
CA GLY A 144 -0.74 -2.59 -8.56
C GLY A 144 0.26 -2.17 -9.64
N LEU A 145 0.93 -1.04 -9.42
CA LEU A 145 1.96 -0.40 -10.18
C LEU A 145 3.23 -1.26 -10.29
N ALA A 146 3.41 -2.25 -9.40
CA ALA A 146 4.52 -3.17 -9.46
C ALA A 146 4.32 -4.33 -10.46
N ARG A 147 3.13 -4.49 -11.07
CA ARG A 147 2.90 -5.51 -12.12
C ARG A 147 3.29 -5.04 -13.52
N ARG A 148 3.59 -3.74 -13.70
CA ARG A 148 4.24 -3.24 -14.93
C ARG A 148 5.76 -3.51 -14.90
N THR A 149 6.37 -3.55 -13.71
CA THR A 149 7.81 -3.79 -13.54
C THR A 149 8.31 -5.23 -13.70
N VAL A 150 7.45 -6.25 -13.67
CA VAL A 150 7.92 -7.67 -13.63
C VAL A 150 7.82 -8.35 -15.00
N ASN A 151 7.07 -7.78 -15.93
CA ASN A 151 6.81 -8.38 -17.24
C ASN A 151 7.41 -7.61 -18.43
N ASP A 152 8.25 -6.60 -18.18
CA ASP A 152 9.16 -6.04 -19.20
C ASP A 152 10.61 -6.34 -18.81
#